data_AF-A0A9E5EBH8-F1
#
_entry.id   AF-A0A9E5EBH8-F1
#
_cell.length_a   1.000
_cell.length_b   1.000
_cell.length_c   1.000
_cell.angle_alpha   90.00
_cell.angle_beta   90.00
_cell.angle_gamma   90.00
#
_symmetry.space_group_name_H-M   'P 1'
#
loop_
_entity.id
_entity.type
_entity.pdbx_description
1 polymer ?
#
loop_
_entity_poly.entity_id
_entity_poly.type
_entity_poly.pdbx_seq_one_letter_code
_entity_poly.pdbx_strand_id
1 'polypeptide(L)'
;MGRGKKASTCWLVTRLSDDELIAEMKPRIEALVASTDGFELAEVDLQLRGGGTIMDKNQSGRSRELRLASLKRDRDLIEAAREVAIALVGDDTTLTSHPDLRDELRIFVEVFDEDGNAKAEFIERN
;
A
#
# COMPACT_ATOMS: atom_id res chain seq x y z
N MET A 1 10.71 20.82 -16.42
CA MET A 1 9.89 22.04 -16.35
C MET A 1 10.73 23.19 -15.80
N GLY A 2 10.55 24.41 -16.29
CA GLY A 2 11.38 25.55 -15.93
C GLY A 2 11.25 25.92 -14.44
N ARG A 3 12.37 26.25 -13.80
CA ARG A 3 12.43 26.76 -12.42
C ARG A 3 12.48 28.30 -12.36
N GLY A 4 12.22 28.95 -13.48
CA GLY A 4 12.32 30.40 -13.65
C GLY A 4 11.00 31.02 -14.14
N LYS A 5 10.97 32.35 -14.25
CA LYS A 5 9.75 33.11 -14.59
C LYS A 5 9.34 33.05 -16.07
N LYS A 6 10.12 32.37 -16.93
CA LYS A 6 9.85 32.27 -18.37
C LYS A 6 9.06 31.00 -18.67
N ALA A 7 8.10 31.10 -19.59
CA ALA A 7 7.39 29.94 -20.11
C ALA A 7 8.38 28.89 -20.65
N SER A 8 8.10 27.63 -20.35
CA SER A 8 8.91 26.48 -20.77
C SER A 8 8.00 25.44 -21.40
N THR A 9 8.49 24.76 -22.43
CA THR A 9 7.74 23.71 -23.14
C THR A 9 8.43 22.36 -22.90
N CYS A 10 7.64 21.33 -22.62
CA CYS A 10 8.09 19.95 -22.52
C CYS A 10 7.48 19.16 -23.67
N TRP A 11 8.31 18.43 -24.43
CA TRP A 11 7.86 17.56 -25.51
C TRP A 11 7.94 16.12 -25.03
N LEU A 12 6.83 15.39 -25.12
CA LEU A 12 6.77 13.96 -24.82
C LEU A 12 6.81 13.18 -26.13
N VAL A 13 7.84 12.35 -26.30
CA VAL A 13 8.04 11.55 -27.52
C VAL A 13 8.14 10.08 -27.12
N THR A 14 7.39 9.22 -27.80
CA THR A 14 7.37 7.77 -27.56
C THR A 14 7.71 7.02 -28.85
N ARG A 15 8.26 5.80 -28.73
CA ARG A 15 8.56 4.90 -29.85
C ARG A 15 7.58 3.72 -29.95
N LEU A 16 6.54 3.71 -29.12
CA LEU A 16 5.55 2.65 -29.09
C LEU A 16 4.70 2.67 -30.37
N SER A 17 4.31 1.50 -30.85
CA SER A 17 3.27 1.37 -31.87
C SER A 17 1.92 1.82 -31.32
N ASP A 18 0.97 2.20 -32.19
CA ASP A 18 -0.35 2.69 -31.77
C ASP A 18 -1.08 1.69 -30.86
N ASP A 19 -0.92 0.39 -31.13
CA ASP A 19 -1.54 -0.69 -30.34
C ASP A 19 -0.92 -0.81 -28.92
N GLU A 20 0.40 -0.67 -28.80
CA GLU A 20 1.11 -0.67 -27.51
C GLU A 20 0.81 0.60 -26.70
N LEU A 21 0.60 1.73 -27.38
CA LEU A 21 0.20 2.98 -26.75
C LEU A 21 -1.17 2.82 -26.09
N ILE A 22 -2.14 2.23 -26.80
CA ILE A 22 -3.53 2.11 -26.37
C ILE A 22 -3.70 1.15 -25.18
N ALA A 23 -2.92 0.06 -25.12
CA ALA A 23 -3.15 -1.01 -24.14
C ALA A 23 -2.66 -0.68 -22.72
N GLU A 24 -1.49 -0.05 -22.55
CA GLU A 24 -0.90 0.18 -21.21
C GLU A 24 -0.55 1.64 -20.89
N MET A 25 -0.19 2.44 -21.90
CA MET A 25 0.43 3.75 -21.68
C MET A 25 -0.53 4.93 -21.86
N LYS A 26 -1.60 4.74 -22.61
CA LYS A 26 -2.59 5.79 -22.91
C LYS A 26 -3.20 6.42 -21.65
N PRO A 27 -3.65 5.66 -20.63
CA PRO A 27 -4.20 6.28 -19.41
C PRO A 27 -3.17 7.13 -18.64
N ARG A 28 -1.90 6.71 -18.65
CA ARG A 28 -0.80 7.43 -17.97
C ARG A 28 -0.46 8.73 -18.70
N ILE A 29 -0.41 8.68 -20.03
CA ILE A 29 -0.13 9.86 -20.86
C ILE A 29 -1.29 10.85 -20.76
N GLU A 30 -2.54 10.38 -20.81
CA GLU A 30 -3.73 11.23 -20.65
C GLU A 30 -3.74 11.94 -19.29
N ALA A 31 -3.43 11.23 -18.21
CA ALA A 31 -3.30 11.83 -16.87
C ALA A 31 -2.24 12.95 -16.83
N LEU A 32 -1.05 12.69 -17.40
CA LEU A 32 0.05 13.65 -17.44
C LEU A 32 -0.27 14.91 -18.27
N VAL A 33 -1.12 14.79 -19.29
CA VAL A 33 -1.59 15.93 -20.10
C VAL A 33 -2.74 16.67 -19.42
N ALA A 34 -3.60 15.95 -18.70
CA ALA A 34 -4.79 16.51 -18.06
C ALA A 34 -4.47 17.35 -16.81
N SER A 35 -3.41 17.01 -16.07
CA SER A 35 -3.06 17.70 -14.82
C SER A 35 -1.58 18.07 -14.72
N THR A 36 -1.32 19.18 -14.03
CA THR A 36 0.03 19.62 -13.63
C THR A 36 0.25 19.49 -12.12
N ASP A 37 -0.75 19.01 -11.37
CA ASP A 37 -0.64 18.79 -9.93
C ASP A 37 0.03 17.44 -9.66
N GLY A 38 1.17 17.47 -8.96
CA GLY A 38 1.93 16.27 -8.63
C GLY A 38 1.18 15.30 -7.72
N PHE A 39 0.25 15.76 -6.89
CA PHE A 39 -0.54 14.89 -6.01
C PHE A 39 -1.60 14.11 -6.78
N GLU A 40 -2.34 14.80 -7.67
CA GLU A 40 -3.33 14.15 -8.53
C GLU A 40 -2.67 13.11 -9.46
N LEU A 41 -1.52 13.46 -10.03
CA LEU A 41 -0.75 12.52 -10.86
C LEU A 41 -0.26 11.31 -10.06
N ALA A 42 0.15 11.49 -8.81
CA ALA A 42 0.59 10.40 -7.95
C ALA A 42 -0.56 9.44 -7.58
N GLU A 43 -1.76 9.97 -7.36
CA GLU A 43 -2.96 9.16 -7.08
C GLU A 43 -3.35 8.33 -8.32
N VAL A 44 -3.36 8.95 -9.50
CA VAL A 44 -3.64 8.25 -10.75
C VAL A 44 -2.57 7.19 -11.05
N ASP A 45 -1.29 7.48 -10.80
CA ASP A 45 -0.21 6.48 -10.94
C ASP A 45 -0.43 5.30 -9.98
N LEU A 46 -0.77 5.55 -8.71
CA LEU A 46 -1.07 4.51 -7.73
C LEU A 46 -2.26 3.65 -8.18
N GLN A 47 -3.28 4.26 -8.77
CA GLN A 47 -4.45 3.55 -9.28
C GLN A 47 -4.14 2.67 -10.49
N LEU A 48 -3.37 3.19 -11.45
CA LEU A 48 -2.98 2.53 -12.70
C LEU A 48 -1.91 1.46 -12.50
N ARG A 49 -0.93 1.73 -11.63
CA ARG A 49 0.12 0.76 -11.24
C ARG A 49 -0.42 -0.30 -10.29
N GLY A 50 -1.47 0.03 -9.52
CA GLY A 50 -1.86 -0.71 -8.34
C GLY A 50 -0.87 -0.46 -7.20
N GLY A 51 -1.33 -0.52 -5.95
CA GLY A 51 -0.52 -0.25 -4.76
C GLY A 51 0.62 -1.24 -4.49
N GLY A 52 0.91 -2.15 -5.41
CA GLY A 52 1.61 -3.38 -5.11
C GLY A 52 0.77 -4.25 -4.18
N THR A 53 0.89 -5.56 -4.31
CA THR A 53 0.46 -6.41 -3.20
C THR A 53 1.44 -6.14 -2.07
N ILE A 54 0.98 -5.53 -0.98
CA ILE A 54 1.81 -5.39 0.23
C ILE A 54 2.26 -6.78 0.72
N MET A 55 1.57 -7.85 0.29
CA MET A 55 1.81 -9.23 0.69
C MET A 55 1.48 -10.22 -0.44
N ASP A 56 2.31 -10.38 -1.48
CA ASP A 56 2.18 -11.63 -2.25
C ASP A 56 3.50 -12.15 -2.85
N LYS A 57 3.67 -13.47 -2.65
CA LYS A 57 4.62 -14.43 -3.25
C LYS A 57 6.02 -14.50 -2.63
N ASN A 58 6.14 -15.28 -1.55
CA ASN A 58 6.57 -16.69 -1.68
C ASN A 58 6.67 -17.38 -0.31
N GLN A 59 5.65 -18.14 0.09
CA GLN A 59 5.81 -19.53 0.52
C GLN A 59 4.44 -20.18 0.76
N SER A 60 4.04 -21.00 -0.20
CA SER A 60 3.03 -22.03 -0.02
C SER A 60 3.57 -23.09 0.94
N GLY A 61 3.35 -22.93 2.24
CA GLY A 61 3.84 -23.88 3.21
C GLY A 61 3.39 -23.57 4.62
N ARG A 62 2.14 -23.93 4.94
CA ARG A 62 1.63 -24.06 6.31
C ARG A 62 1.91 -22.88 7.24
N SER A 63 1.04 -21.88 7.23
CA SER A 63 0.55 -21.19 8.43
C SER A 63 -0.58 -20.26 8.03
N ARG A 64 -1.61 -20.17 8.86
CA ARG A 64 -2.90 -19.47 8.66
C ARG A 64 -2.83 -18.28 7.70
N GLU A 65 -3.59 -18.41 6.63
CA GLU A 65 -3.84 -17.37 5.63
C GLU A 65 -4.63 -16.22 6.28
N LEU A 66 -3.95 -15.31 6.97
CA LEU A 66 -4.45 -13.95 7.09
C LEU A 66 -4.34 -13.35 5.69
N ARG A 67 -5.39 -13.49 4.87
CA ARG A 67 -5.55 -12.71 3.65
C ARG A 67 -5.67 -11.26 4.08
N LEU A 68 -4.54 -10.58 4.26
CA LEU A 68 -4.52 -9.18 4.61
C LEU A 68 -5.25 -8.42 3.49
N ALA A 69 -6.19 -7.60 3.92
CA ALA A 69 -7.13 -6.88 3.08
C ALA A 69 -6.36 -6.07 2.01
N SER A 70 -6.88 -6.03 0.78
CA SER A 70 -6.31 -5.17 -0.25
C SER A 70 -6.62 -3.73 0.09
N LEU A 71 -5.60 -2.91 0.38
CA LEU A 71 -5.75 -1.48 0.69
C LEU A 71 -6.68 -0.73 -0.29
N LYS A 72 -6.72 -1.16 -1.56
CA LYS A 72 -7.56 -0.55 -2.60
C LYS A 72 -9.01 -1.02 -2.55
N ARG A 73 -9.27 -2.30 -2.29
CA ARG A 73 -10.64 -2.85 -2.27
C ARG A 73 -11.32 -2.68 -0.92
N ASP A 74 -10.54 -2.78 0.14
CA ASP A 74 -11.03 -2.96 1.50
C ASP A 74 -10.79 -1.71 2.33
N ARG A 75 -10.67 -0.54 1.68
CA ARG A 75 -10.40 0.75 2.31
C ARG A 75 -11.35 1.02 3.46
N ASP A 76 -12.65 0.90 3.22
CA ASP A 76 -13.69 1.17 4.21
C ASP A 76 -13.58 0.21 5.41
N LEU A 77 -13.22 -1.05 5.16
CA LEU A 77 -12.99 -2.05 6.20
C LEU A 77 -11.75 -1.74 7.04
N ILE A 78 -10.68 -1.28 6.40
CA ILE A 78 -9.44 -0.86 7.06
C ILE A 78 -9.66 0.40 7.89
N GLU A 79 -10.43 1.36 7.37
CA GLU A 79 -10.81 2.57 8.11
C GLU A 79 -11.64 2.21 9.35
N ALA A 80 -12.67 1.36 9.20
CA ALA A 80 -13.46 0.89 10.34
C ALA A 80 -12.63 0.10 11.37
N ALA A 81 -11.75 -0.79 10.91
CA ALA A 81 -10.87 -1.54 11.80
C ALA A 81 -9.91 -0.62 12.57
N ARG A 82 -9.37 0.41 11.90
CA ARG A 82 -8.52 1.43 12.53
C ARG A 82 -9.28 2.22 13.58
N GLU A 83 -10.52 2.63 13.31
CA GLU A 83 -11.35 3.35 14.30
C GLU A 83 -11.58 2.51 15.55
N VAL A 84 -11.94 1.23 15.38
CA VAL A 84 -12.11 0.29 16.50
C VAL A 84 -10.81 0.12 17.28
N ALA A 85 -9.68 -0.07 16.58
CA ALA A 85 -8.39 -0.24 17.23
C ALA A 85 -7.98 0.99 18.03
N ILE A 86 -8.17 2.20 17.49
CA ILE A 86 -7.90 3.46 18.19
C ILE A 86 -8.80 3.60 19.41
N ALA A 87 -10.09 3.31 19.29
CA ALA A 87 -11.03 3.37 20.42
C ALA A 87 -10.69 2.35 21.52
N LEU A 88 -10.22 1.17 21.11
CA LEU A 88 -9.86 0.07 22.02
C LEU A 88 -8.56 0.35 22.77
N VAL A 89 -7.56 0.93 22.10
CA VAL A 89 -6.30 1.33 22.71
C VAL A 89 -6.48 2.60 23.54
N GLY A 90 -7.23 3.59 23.03
CA GLY A 90 -7.57 4.82 23.76
C GLY A 90 -6.37 5.42 24.50
N ASP A 91 -6.54 5.62 25.81
CA ASP A 91 -5.47 6.02 26.73
C ASP A 91 -4.74 4.82 27.38
N ASP A 92 -5.26 3.59 27.24
CA ASP A 92 -4.64 2.35 27.76
C ASP A 92 -3.75 1.71 26.69
N THR A 93 -2.62 2.37 26.43
CA THR A 93 -1.60 1.88 25.47
C THR A 93 -0.99 0.53 25.85
N THR A 94 -1.20 0.10 27.10
CA THR A 94 -0.72 -1.18 27.64
C THR A 94 -1.74 -2.32 27.52
N LEU A 95 -2.96 -2.01 27.07
CA LEU A 95 -4.09 -2.96 27.03
C LEU A 95 -4.27 -3.68 28.37
N THR A 96 -4.05 -2.99 29.50
CA THR A 96 -4.14 -3.57 30.85
C THR A 96 -5.55 -4.09 31.13
N SER A 97 -6.56 -3.43 30.57
CA SER A 97 -7.97 -3.82 30.66
C SER A 97 -8.35 -5.02 29.77
N HIS A 98 -7.46 -5.43 28.84
CA HIS A 98 -7.69 -6.51 27.88
C HIS A 98 -6.48 -7.47 27.84
N PRO A 99 -6.21 -8.23 28.91
CA PRO A 99 -5.02 -9.07 29.03
C PRO A 99 -4.92 -10.16 27.96
N ASP A 100 -6.04 -10.79 27.59
CA ASP A 100 -6.06 -11.83 26.55
C ASP A 100 -5.69 -11.25 25.18
N LEU A 101 -6.18 -10.06 24.86
CA LEU A 101 -5.85 -9.36 23.63
C LEU A 101 -4.38 -8.92 23.61
N ARG A 102 -3.87 -8.42 24.74
CA ARG A 102 -2.47 -8.05 24.91
C ARG A 102 -1.55 -9.24 24.65
N ASP A 103 -1.90 -10.40 25.21
CA ASP A 103 -1.09 -11.61 25.07
C ASP A 103 -1.07 -12.12 23.62
N GLU A 104 -2.23 -12.09 22.93
CA GLU A 104 -2.31 -12.40 21.49
C GLU A 104 -1.52 -11.40 20.63
N LEU A 105 -1.63 -10.10 20.93
CA LEU A 105 -0.89 -9.04 20.22
C LEU A 105 0.62 -9.20 20.40
N ARG A 106 1.06 -9.65 21.58
CA ARG A 106 2.48 -9.92 21.85
C ARG A 106 3.01 -11.03 20.95
N ILE A 107 2.25 -12.11 20.80
CA ILE A 107 2.60 -13.20 19.87
C ILE A 107 2.67 -12.67 18.44
N PHE A 108 1.71 -11.83 18.04
CA PHE A 108 1.69 -11.23 16.71
C PHE A 108 2.91 -10.34 16.44
N VAL A 109 3.28 -9.43 17.36
CA VAL A 109 4.45 -8.54 17.23
C VAL A 109 5.79 -9.29 17.37
N GLU A 110 5.81 -10.42 18.07
CA GLU A 110 6.98 -11.31 18.07
C GLU A 110 7.18 -11.98 16.70
N VAL A 111 6.10 -12.27 15.98
CA VAL A 111 6.15 -12.88 14.65
C VAL A 111 6.40 -11.87 13.54
N PHE A 112 5.90 -10.63 13.65
CA PHE A 112 6.01 -9.62 12.59
C PHE A 112 6.89 -8.41 12.99
N ASP A 113 7.63 -7.83 12.05
CA ASP A 113 8.42 -6.61 12.23
C ASP A 113 7.58 -5.32 12.11
N GLU A 114 8.20 -4.15 12.29
CA GLU A 114 7.53 -2.84 12.21
C GLU A 114 6.91 -2.58 10.82
N ASP A 115 7.43 -3.26 9.79
CA ASP A 115 6.95 -3.21 8.41
C ASP A 115 5.88 -4.30 8.12
N GLY A 116 5.53 -5.12 9.12
CA GLY A 116 4.55 -6.19 9.02
C GLY A 116 5.06 -7.48 8.35
N ASN A 117 6.38 -7.63 8.17
CA ASN A 117 6.98 -8.85 7.63
C ASN A 117 7.26 -9.86 8.73
N ALA A 118 7.13 -11.15 8.44
CA ALA A 118 7.48 -12.19 9.39
C ALA A 118 8.98 -12.15 9.73
N LYS A 119 9.34 -12.10 11.02
CA LYS A 119 10.72 -12.11 11.50
C LYS A 119 11.37 -13.45 11.15
N ALA A 120 12.52 -13.38 10.48
CA ALA A 120 13.23 -14.54 9.93
C ALA A 120 13.57 -15.62 10.99
N GLU A 121 13.83 -15.23 12.25
CA GLU A 121 14.14 -16.16 13.35
C GLU A 121 12.99 -17.14 13.70
N PHE A 122 11.75 -16.84 13.30
CA PHE A 122 10.59 -17.71 13.52
C PHE A 122 10.32 -18.67 12.36
N ILE A 123 10.86 -18.39 11.17
CA ILE A 123 10.71 -19.22 9.97
C ILE A 123 11.70 -20.40 9.99
N GLU A 124 12.87 -20.26 10.63
CA GLU A 124 13.89 -21.32 10.69
C GLU A 124 13.68 -22.36 11.80
N ARG A 125 12.68 -22.19 12.67
CA ARG A 125 12.45 -23.05 13.85
C ARG A 125 11.25 -24.00 13.75
N ASN A 126 10.56 -24.06 12.59
CA ASN A 126 9.44 -24.97 12.34
C ASN A 126 9.52 -25.65 10.97
#